data_AF-A0A7W1AKE5-F1
#
_entry.id   AF-A0A7W1AKE5-F1
#
_cell.length_a   1.000
_cell.length_b   1.000
_cell.length_c   1.000
_cell.angle_alpha   90.00
_cell.angle_beta   90.00
_cell.angle_gamma   90.00
#
_symmetry.space_group_name_H-M   'P 1'
#
loop_
_entity.id
_entity.type
_entity.pdbx_description
1 polymer ?
#
loop_
_entity_poly.entity_id
_entity_poly.type
_entity_poly.pdbx_seq_one_letter_code
_entity_poly.pdbx_strand_id
1 'polypeptide(L)'
;MTMPGAPIVLIFLDQLRADAIGAAGNACVRTPNIDALAAQSVRFETCITNAPLCRPARISLLSGQPVGVHRFDDNQRVPRPGTLPSHVAELRDAGYHTAVVGKTHLHAGIGHLDDHRSSLEAWGYRHIIELPDAQLHQLRSAHSDWLTATTKPGDIDKHIRWKDFVANHRPTT
;
A
#
# COMPACT_ATOMS: atom_id res chain seq x y z
N MET A 1 -13.90 3.51 31.57
CA MET A 1 -13.58 3.41 30.13
C MET A 1 -12.19 2.78 30.05
N THR A 2 -12.10 1.49 29.73
CA THR A 2 -10.80 0.81 29.61
C THR A 2 -10.05 1.43 28.44
N MET A 3 -8.81 1.84 28.67
CA MET A 3 -7.90 2.28 27.61
C MET A 3 -7.86 1.21 26.50
N PRO A 4 -7.80 1.60 25.21
CA PRO A 4 -7.51 0.64 24.16
C PRO A 4 -6.16 -0.05 24.45
N GLY A 5 -5.96 -1.25 23.90
CA GLY A 5 -4.66 -1.93 23.97
C GLY A 5 -3.54 -1.13 23.30
N ALA A 6 -2.38 -1.75 23.11
CA ALA A 6 -1.23 -1.10 22.47
C ALA A 6 -1.61 -0.46 21.10
N PRO A 7 -0.97 0.67 20.72
CA PRO A 7 -1.18 1.29 19.41
C PRO A 7 -0.88 0.31 18.26
N ILE A 8 -1.67 0.40 17.19
CA ILE A 8 -1.54 -0.45 16.01
C ILE A 8 -1.11 0.43 14.84
N VAL A 9 -0.02 0.06 14.16
CA VAL A 9 0.46 0.74 12.95
C VAL A 9 0.55 -0.28 11.82
N LEU A 10 -0.31 -0.13 10.81
CA LEU A 10 -0.29 -0.94 9.60
C LEU A 10 0.44 -0.18 8.49
N ILE A 11 1.62 -0.69 8.11
CA ILE A 11 2.40 -0.16 6.98
C ILE A 11 2.13 -1.04 5.76
N PHE A 12 1.61 -0.44 4.68
CA PHE A 12 1.28 -1.14 3.44
C PHE A 12 2.00 -0.51 2.25
N LEU A 13 2.80 -1.31 1.53
CA LEU A 13 3.60 -0.86 0.39
C LEU A 13 2.94 -1.32 -0.92
N ASP A 14 2.69 -0.40 -1.84
CA ASP A 14 2.07 -0.74 -3.13
C ASP A 14 3.10 -1.37 -4.08
N GLN A 15 2.73 -2.51 -4.69
CA GLN A 15 3.52 -3.26 -5.67
C GLN A 15 4.94 -3.69 -5.22
N LEU A 16 5.24 -3.69 -3.93
CA LEU A 16 6.52 -4.20 -3.43
C LEU A 16 6.61 -5.72 -3.64
N ARG A 17 7.67 -6.16 -4.32
CA ARG A 17 7.96 -7.60 -4.44
C ARG A 17 8.52 -8.14 -3.13
N ALA A 18 8.14 -9.37 -2.79
CA ALA A 18 8.61 -10.05 -1.58
C ALA A 18 10.14 -10.20 -1.53
N ASP A 19 10.79 -10.31 -2.69
CA ASP A 19 12.24 -10.47 -2.84
C ASP A 19 12.99 -9.14 -2.99
N ALA A 20 12.33 -7.99 -2.88
CA ALA A 20 12.93 -6.66 -3.00
C ALA A 20 13.32 -6.05 -1.64
N ILE A 21 13.65 -6.89 -0.66
CA ILE A 21 13.99 -6.51 0.71
C ILE A 21 15.30 -7.21 1.11
N GLY A 22 16.21 -6.51 1.78
CA GLY A 22 17.49 -7.05 2.26
C GLY A 22 17.29 -8.24 3.20
N ALA A 23 16.40 -8.11 4.20
CA ALA A 23 15.99 -9.20 5.10
C ALA A 23 15.30 -10.39 4.41
N ALA A 24 14.90 -10.27 3.14
CA ALA A 24 14.42 -11.38 2.32
C ALA A 24 15.54 -12.04 1.48
N GLY A 25 16.81 -11.68 1.72
CA GLY A 25 17.98 -12.24 1.04
C GLY A 25 18.45 -11.45 -0.19
N ASN A 26 17.90 -10.27 -0.46
CA ASN A 26 18.33 -9.46 -1.61
C ASN A 26 19.66 -8.75 -1.33
N ALA A 27 20.73 -9.15 -2.02
CA ALA A 27 22.06 -8.56 -1.84
C ALA A 27 22.23 -7.16 -2.46
N CYS A 28 21.36 -6.77 -3.39
CA CYS A 28 21.48 -5.52 -4.13
C CYS A 28 20.69 -4.37 -3.49
N VAL A 29 19.55 -4.68 -2.86
CA VAL A 29 18.65 -3.66 -2.30
C VAL A 29 19.02 -3.37 -0.84
N ARG A 30 19.17 -2.09 -0.51
CA ARG A 30 19.50 -1.63 0.84
C ARG A 30 18.23 -1.15 1.56
N THR A 31 17.74 -1.92 2.53
CA THR A 31 16.53 -1.60 3.32
C THR A 31 16.80 -1.56 4.83
N PRO A 32 17.79 -0.78 5.31
CA PRO A 32 18.31 -0.91 6.68
C PRO A 32 17.24 -0.76 7.77
N ASN A 33 16.22 0.10 7.57
CA ASN A 33 15.13 0.28 8.53
C ASN A 33 14.16 -0.91 8.56
N ILE A 34 13.85 -1.50 7.40
CA ILE A 34 13.00 -2.70 7.31
C ILE A 34 13.76 -3.90 7.86
N ASP A 35 15.06 -3.99 7.56
CA ASP A 35 15.92 -5.07 8.02
C ASP A 35 16.06 -5.05 9.55
N ALA A 36 16.25 -3.86 10.14
CA ALA A 36 16.27 -3.67 11.58
C ALA A 36 14.91 -4.00 12.24
N LEU A 37 13.79 -3.69 11.59
CA LEU A 37 12.46 -4.08 12.07
C LEU A 37 12.28 -5.60 12.02
N ALA A 38 12.70 -6.24 10.92
CA ALA A 38 12.61 -7.68 10.77
C ALA A 38 13.46 -8.44 11.80
N ALA A 39 14.63 -7.92 12.16
CA ALA A 39 15.53 -8.54 13.14
C ALA A 39 14.97 -8.58 14.58
N GLN A 40 14.03 -7.69 14.90
CA GLN A 40 13.39 -7.60 16.23
C GLN A 40 11.91 -8.02 16.21
N SER A 41 11.42 -8.57 15.09
CA SER A 41 10.01 -8.92 14.89
C SER A 41 9.86 -10.35 14.36
N VAL A 42 8.62 -10.80 14.23
CA VAL A 42 8.31 -12.03 13.49
C VAL A 42 8.20 -11.71 12.00
N ARG A 43 8.97 -12.41 11.17
CA ARG A 43 8.89 -12.35 9.71
C ARG A 43 8.18 -13.60 9.18
N PHE A 44 7.12 -13.40 8.41
CA PHE A 44 6.46 -14.48 7.69
C PHE A 44 7.19 -14.75 6.38
N GLU A 45 7.73 -15.96 6.20
CA GLU A 45 8.40 -16.35 4.96
C GLU A 45 7.41 -16.58 3.81
N THR A 46 6.19 -16.99 4.17
CA THR A 46 5.07 -17.17 3.24
C THR A 46 3.91 -16.29 3.67
N CYS A 47 3.71 -15.19 2.95
CA CYS A 47 2.57 -14.28 3.13
C CYS A 47 1.99 -13.98 1.75
N ILE A 48 0.80 -14.49 1.47
CA ILE A 48 0.22 -14.47 0.12
C ILE A 48 -0.97 -13.51 0.09
N THR A 49 -0.97 -12.60 -0.88
CA THR A 49 -2.11 -11.71 -1.12
C THR A 49 -3.31 -12.50 -1.65
N ASN A 50 -4.52 -12.13 -1.22
CA ASN A 50 -5.77 -12.73 -1.71
C ASN A 50 -6.04 -12.44 -3.18
N ALA A 51 -5.41 -11.41 -3.74
CA ALA A 51 -5.56 -11.05 -5.14
C ALA A 51 -4.30 -10.37 -5.70
N PRO A 52 -3.98 -10.56 -6.99
CA PRO A 52 -2.88 -9.87 -7.66
C PRO A 52 -3.27 -8.47 -8.17
N LEU A 53 -4.36 -7.88 -7.64
CA LEU A 53 -4.87 -6.57 -8.02
C LEU A 53 -5.08 -5.68 -6.79
N CYS A 54 -4.78 -4.39 -6.95
CA CYS A 54 -4.72 -3.44 -5.85
C CYS A 54 -6.03 -3.37 -5.05
N ARG A 55 -7.18 -3.18 -5.71
CA ARG A 55 -8.45 -2.98 -5.02
C ARG A 55 -8.98 -4.27 -4.41
N PRO A 56 -9.04 -5.41 -5.12
CA PRO A 56 -9.43 -6.69 -4.51
C PRO A 56 -8.57 -7.04 -3.29
N ALA A 57 -7.24 -6.88 -3.36
CA ALA A 57 -6.34 -7.17 -2.25
C ALA A 57 -6.61 -6.26 -1.03
N ARG A 58 -6.82 -4.96 -1.26
CA ARG A 58 -7.12 -3.98 -0.20
C ARG A 58 -8.51 -4.18 0.41
N ILE A 59 -9.50 -4.61 -0.39
CA ILE A 59 -10.82 -4.99 0.12
C ILE A 59 -10.71 -6.24 1.00
N SER A 60 -9.97 -7.27 0.58
CA SER A 60 -9.75 -8.46 1.41
C SER A 60 -9.03 -8.11 2.71
N LEU A 61 -8.01 -7.24 2.66
CA LEU A 61 -7.31 -6.76 3.85
C LEU A 61 -8.23 -5.98 4.80
N LEU A 62 -9.08 -5.10 4.27
CA LEU A 62 -10.02 -4.31 5.06
C LEU A 62 -11.10 -5.18 5.72
N SER A 63 -11.72 -6.05 4.95
CA SER A 63 -12.90 -6.80 5.36
C SER A 63 -12.61 -8.14 6.03
N GLY A 64 -11.38 -8.64 5.93
CA GLY A 64 -11.03 -9.99 6.35
C GLY A 64 -11.67 -11.10 5.50
N GLN A 65 -12.29 -10.76 4.37
CA GLN A 65 -12.98 -11.70 3.49
C GLN A 65 -12.16 -11.99 2.22
N PRO A 66 -12.14 -13.23 1.71
CA PRO A 66 -11.51 -13.54 0.44
C PRO A 66 -12.32 -13.01 -0.75
N VAL A 67 -11.70 -12.88 -1.92
CA VAL A 67 -12.35 -12.43 -3.17
C VAL A 67 -13.60 -13.25 -3.51
N GLY A 68 -13.56 -14.55 -3.25
CA GLY A 68 -14.71 -15.45 -3.44
C GLY A 68 -15.92 -15.13 -2.56
N VAL A 69 -15.76 -14.34 -1.50
CA VAL A 69 -16.86 -13.90 -0.63
C VAL A 69 -17.32 -12.49 -1.02
N HIS A 70 -16.41 -11.52 -1.10
CA HIS A 70 -16.79 -10.13 -1.36
C HIS A 70 -17.06 -9.83 -2.85
N ARG A 71 -16.66 -10.70 -3.78
CA ARG A 71 -16.95 -10.63 -5.23
C ARG A 71 -16.44 -9.38 -5.97
N PHE A 72 -15.46 -8.66 -5.40
CA PHE A 72 -14.74 -7.58 -6.09
C PHE A 72 -13.43 -8.14 -6.62
N ASP A 73 -13.36 -8.42 -7.92
CA ASP A 73 -12.25 -9.09 -8.60
C ASP A 73 -11.52 -8.19 -9.61
N ASP A 74 -11.90 -6.90 -9.68
CA ASP A 74 -11.34 -5.90 -10.59
C ASP A 74 -11.01 -4.58 -9.86
N ASN A 75 -10.31 -3.68 -10.56
CA ASN A 75 -10.03 -2.32 -10.09
C ASN A 75 -11.05 -1.29 -10.64
N GLN A 76 -12.24 -1.70 -11.05
CA GLN A 76 -13.28 -0.83 -11.60
C GLN A 76 -14.43 -0.65 -10.61
N ARG A 77 -14.91 -1.72 -9.99
CA ARG A 77 -16.01 -1.71 -9.02
C ARG A 77 -15.53 -1.29 -7.64
N VAL A 78 -16.30 -0.46 -6.95
CA VAL A 78 -15.98 0.06 -5.61
C VAL A 78 -17.09 -0.37 -4.66
N PRO A 79 -16.78 -1.03 -3.53
CA PRO A 79 -17.78 -1.37 -2.53
C PRO A 79 -18.34 -0.10 -1.91
N ARG A 80 -19.64 -0.10 -1.61
CA ARG A 80 -20.23 0.97 -0.81
C ARG A 80 -19.88 0.73 0.66
N PRO A 81 -19.53 1.77 1.44
CA PRO A 81 -19.37 1.62 2.88
C PRO A 81 -20.60 0.95 3.52
N GLY A 82 -20.36 0.11 4.52
CA GLY A 82 -21.40 -0.66 5.20
C GLY A 82 -21.87 -1.91 4.45
N THR A 83 -21.43 -2.17 3.21
CA THR A 83 -21.76 -3.43 2.52
C THR A 83 -20.78 -4.57 2.82
N LEU A 84 -19.64 -4.27 3.46
CA LEU A 84 -18.63 -5.23 3.87
C LEU A 84 -18.16 -4.90 5.30
N PRO A 85 -17.67 -5.89 6.06
CA PRO A 85 -16.97 -5.64 7.31
C PRO A 85 -15.76 -4.73 7.12
N SER A 86 -15.33 -4.09 8.20
CA SER A 86 -14.11 -3.27 8.24
C SER A 86 -13.46 -3.41 9.60
N HIS A 87 -12.27 -4.01 9.64
CA HIS A 87 -11.49 -4.10 10.88
C HIS A 87 -11.16 -2.71 11.44
N VAL A 88 -11.11 -1.68 10.59
CA VAL A 88 -10.88 -0.29 11.01
C VAL A 88 -12.11 0.26 11.74
N ALA A 89 -13.32 -0.02 11.25
CA ALA A 89 -14.55 0.37 11.93
C ALA A 89 -14.68 -0.35 13.27
N GLU A 90 -14.34 -1.65 13.32
CA GLU A 90 -14.32 -2.42 14.56
C GLU A 90 -13.32 -1.84 15.59
N LEU A 91 -12.10 -1.48 15.17
CA LEU A 91 -11.13 -0.82 16.03
C LEU A 91 -11.63 0.54 16.54
N ARG A 92 -12.25 1.35 15.67
CA ARG A 92 -12.87 2.62 16.05
C ARG A 92 -13.93 2.41 17.12
N ASP A 93 -14.81 1.44 16.93
CA ASP A 93 -15.92 1.15 17.84
C ASP A 93 -15.42 0.56 19.17
N ALA A 94 -14.24 -0.08 19.16
CA ALA A 94 -13.50 -0.48 20.36
C ALA A 94 -12.75 0.66 21.06
N GLY A 95 -12.84 1.90 20.56
CA GLY A 95 -12.27 3.09 21.19
C GLY A 95 -10.88 3.50 20.69
N TYR A 96 -10.35 2.87 19.64
CA TYR A 96 -9.12 3.33 19.00
C TYR A 96 -9.33 4.62 18.20
N HIS A 97 -8.32 5.49 18.21
CA HIS A 97 -8.21 6.56 17.22
C HIS A 97 -7.72 5.97 15.90
N THR A 98 -8.55 6.04 14.87
CA THR A 98 -8.26 5.46 13.56
C THR A 98 -7.83 6.54 12.56
N ALA A 99 -6.70 6.31 11.92
CA ALA A 99 -6.16 7.22 10.92
C ALA A 99 -5.72 6.46 9.67
N VAL A 100 -5.78 7.14 8.52
CA VAL A 100 -5.12 6.71 7.29
C VAL A 100 -4.24 7.81 6.75
N VAL A 101 -3.07 7.40 6.27
CA VAL A 101 -2.08 8.26 5.65
C VAL A 101 -1.73 7.67 4.28
N GLY A 102 -2.11 8.37 3.21
CA GLY A 102 -1.89 7.92 1.83
C GLY A 102 -2.99 7.00 1.27
N LYS A 103 -2.62 6.14 0.32
CA LYS A 103 -3.55 5.46 -0.59
C LYS A 103 -4.38 4.32 0.04
N THR A 104 -5.70 4.39 -0.13
CA THR A 104 -6.65 3.33 0.27
C THR A 104 -7.20 2.51 -0.88
N HIS A 105 -7.43 3.14 -2.04
CA HIS A 105 -8.10 2.54 -3.20
C HIS A 105 -9.54 2.04 -2.91
N LEU A 106 -10.20 2.60 -1.88
CA LEU A 106 -11.57 2.27 -1.42
C LEU A 106 -12.64 3.26 -1.91
N HIS A 107 -12.29 4.14 -2.83
CA HIS A 107 -13.17 5.15 -3.41
C HIS A 107 -13.15 5.06 -4.94
N ALA A 108 -14.16 5.65 -5.59
CA ALA A 108 -14.26 5.74 -7.04
C ALA A 108 -13.52 6.99 -7.55
N GLY A 109 -13.03 6.91 -8.78
CA GLY A 109 -12.38 8.03 -9.45
C GLY A 109 -10.91 8.21 -9.10
N ILE A 110 -10.28 9.12 -9.85
CA ILE A 110 -8.94 9.66 -9.59
C ILE A 110 -9.18 11.03 -8.97
N GLY A 111 -8.59 11.32 -7.82
CA GLY A 111 -8.86 12.56 -7.09
C GLY A 111 -8.22 12.58 -5.71
N HIS A 112 -8.38 13.70 -5.01
CA HIS A 112 -7.87 13.89 -3.66
C HIS A 112 -8.64 13.00 -2.67
N LEU A 113 -7.97 12.49 -1.64
CA LEU A 113 -8.64 11.69 -0.60
C LEU A 113 -9.67 12.51 0.17
N ASP A 114 -9.45 13.83 0.24
CA ASP A 114 -10.40 14.77 0.84
C ASP A 114 -11.75 14.79 0.12
N ASP A 115 -11.78 14.60 -1.21
CA ASP A 115 -13.02 14.50 -2.00
C ASP A 115 -13.84 13.25 -1.64
N HIS A 116 -13.21 12.29 -0.97
CA HIS A 116 -13.78 11.01 -0.59
C HIS A 116 -13.87 10.80 0.92
N ARG A 117 -13.69 11.88 1.71
CA ARG A 117 -13.65 11.85 3.17
C ARG A 117 -14.85 11.14 3.80
N SER A 118 -16.06 11.46 3.37
CA SER A 118 -17.30 10.84 3.90
C SER A 118 -17.33 9.33 3.69
N SER A 119 -16.83 8.83 2.56
CA SER A 119 -16.73 7.39 2.28
C SER A 119 -15.72 6.72 3.20
N LEU A 120 -14.55 7.35 3.40
CA LEU A 120 -13.48 6.82 4.27
C LEU A 120 -13.86 6.85 5.75
N GLU A 121 -14.59 7.87 6.19
CA GLU A 121 -15.18 7.94 7.54
C GLU A 121 -16.18 6.80 7.76
N ALA A 122 -17.00 6.51 6.76
CA ALA A 122 -17.94 5.39 6.80
C ALA A 122 -17.23 4.03 6.83
N TRP A 123 -16.01 3.92 6.27
CA TRP A 123 -15.15 2.74 6.41
C TRP A 123 -14.45 2.63 7.78
N GLY A 124 -14.52 3.66 8.62
CA GLY A 124 -13.99 3.64 9.98
C GLY A 124 -12.86 4.63 10.26
N TYR A 125 -12.34 5.35 9.26
CA TYR A 125 -11.21 6.26 9.46
C TYR A 125 -11.68 7.62 10.02
N ARG A 126 -11.19 8.02 11.20
CA ARG A 126 -11.49 9.34 11.79
C ARG A 126 -10.57 10.44 11.28
N HIS A 127 -9.31 10.11 11.04
CA HIS A 127 -8.32 11.04 10.50
C HIS A 127 -7.86 10.55 9.13
N ILE A 128 -7.98 11.41 8.13
CA ILE A 128 -7.59 11.11 6.75
C ILE A 128 -6.56 12.17 6.39
N ILE A 129 -5.34 11.69 6.17
CA ILE A 129 -4.20 12.49 5.76
C ILE A 129 -3.85 12.03 4.36
N GLU A 130 -4.08 12.89 3.38
CA GLU A 130 -3.61 12.62 2.04
C GLU A 130 -2.08 12.74 2.01
N LEU A 131 -1.44 11.69 1.52
CA LEU A 131 -0.12 11.85 0.93
C LEU A 131 -0.35 12.13 -0.55
N PRO A 132 0.13 13.25 -1.09
CA PRO A 132 -0.08 13.58 -2.48
C PRO A 132 0.54 12.48 -3.36
N ASP A 133 -0.31 11.61 -3.92
CA ASP A 133 0.09 10.64 -4.96
C ASP A 133 0.74 11.39 -6.14
N ALA A 134 0.33 12.64 -6.37
CA ALA A 134 0.90 13.55 -7.36
C ALA A 134 2.28 14.14 -7.00
N GLN A 135 2.77 13.99 -5.75
CA GLN A 135 4.08 14.49 -5.31
C GLN A 135 5.06 13.37 -4.94
N LEU A 136 4.77 12.09 -5.23
CA LEU A 136 5.80 11.04 -5.17
C LEU A 136 6.99 11.34 -6.10
N HIS A 137 6.81 12.20 -7.11
CA HIS A 137 7.91 12.76 -7.91
C HIS A 137 8.82 13.74 -7.15
N GLN A 138 8.45 14.14 -5.92
CA GLN A 138 9.20 15.09 -5.10
C GLN A 138 9.92 14.42 -3.91
N LEU A 139 9.59 13.15 -3.60
CA LEU A 139 10.32 12.39 -2.58
C LEU A 139 11.59 11.78 -3.21
N ARG A 140 12.75 12.37 -2.87
CA ARG A 140 14.04 11.82 -3.29
C ARG A 140 14.28 10.47 -2.61
N SER A 141 14.54 9.47 -3.42
CA SER A 141 14.99 8.12 -3.06
C SER A 141 16.19 7.76 -3.94
N ALA A 142 16.99 6.76 -3.54
CA ALA A 142 18.07 6.26 -4.38
C ALA A 142 17.59 5.84 -5.78
N HIS A 143 16.35 5.36 -5.90
CA HIS A 143 15.73 5.01 -7.16
C HIS A 143 15.37 6.24 -8.01
N SER A 144 14.74 7.26 -7.41
CA SER A 144 14.42 8.49 -8.13
C SER A 144 15.68 9.28 -8.52
N ASP A 145 16.71 9.29 -7.68
CA ASP A 145 17.99 9.93 -7.97
C ASP A 145 18.74 9.24 -9.12
N TRP A 146 18.74 7.90 -9.14
CA TRP A 146 19.24 7.14 -10.29
C TRP A 146 18.46 7.46 -11.56
N LEU A 147 17.13 7.44 -11.51
CA LEU A 147 16.28 7.79 -12.65
C LEU A 147 16.58 9.21 -13.16
N THR A 148 16.73 10.19 -12.27
CA THR A 148 17.11 11.56 -12.65
C THR A 148 18.49 11.60 -13.30
N ALA A 149 19.46 10.84 -12.81
CA ALA A 149 20.81 10.81 -13.36
C ALA A 149 20.89 10.14 -14.75
N THR A 150 19.99 9.20 -15.05
CA THR A 150 20.04 8.38 -16.28
C THR A 150 19.01 8.74 -17.34
N THR A 151 18.04 9.61 -17.03
CA THR A 151 16.92 9.94 -17.94
C THR A 151 17.14 11.28 -18.62
N LYS A 152 16.92 11.36 -19.93
CA LYS A 152 17.05 12.62 -20.69
C LYS A 152 15.99 13.63 -20.23
N PRO A 153 16.30 14.94 -20.19
CA PRO A 153 15.31 15.97 -19.88
C PRO A 153 14.09 15.87 -20.80
N GLY A 154 12.89 15.71 -20.23
CA GLY A 154 11.62 15.57 -20.96
C GLY A 154 10.95 14.19 -20.88
N ASP A 155 11.68 13.15 -20.46
CA ASP A 155 11.18 11.76 -20.45
C ASP A 155 10.49 11.31 -19.14
N ILE A 156 10.26 12.20 -18.18
CA ILE A 156 9.79 11.86 -16.80
C ILE A 156 8.27 11.59 -16.74
N ASP A 157 7.64 11.11 -17.82
CA ASP A 157 6.21 10.77 -17.81
C ASP A 157 5.95 9.33 -17.34
N LYS A 158 6.01 9.21 -16.01
CA LYS A 158 5.23 8.39 -15.06
C LYS A 158 5.07 6.87 -15.22
N HIS A 159 5.13 6.22 -16.38
CA HIS A 159 4.83 4.77 -16.52
C HIS A 159 5.77 3.97 -17.42
N ILE A 160 6.82 4.58 -17.95
CA ILE A 160 7.79 3.93 -18.85
C ILE A 160 9.13 3.99 -18.10
N ARG A 161 9.59 2.93 -17.41
CA ARG A 161 10.57 1.97 -17.94
C ARG A 161 10.91 0.83 -16.94
N TRP A 162 9.96 0.31 -16.16
CA TRP A 162 10.22 -0.96 -15.43
C TRP A 162 10.58 -2.09 -16.41
N LYS A 163 9.96 -2.11 -17.60
CA LYS A 163 10.27 -3.05 -18.67
C LYS A 163 11.70 -2.91 -19.20
N ASP A 164 12.22 -1.69 -19.36
CA ASP A 164 13.58 -1.49 -19.90
C ASP A 164 14.64 -1.80 -18.85
N PHE A 165 14.36 -1.55 -17.57
CA PHE A 165 15.22 -2.01 -16.47
C PHE A 165 15.32 -3.54 -16.45
N VAL A 166 14.19 -4.25 -16.51
CA VAL A 166 14.16 -5.73 -16.54
C VAL A 166 14.79 -6.28 -17.82
N ALA A 167 14.58 -5.65 -18.98
CA ALA A 167 15.17 -6.10 -20.25
C ALA A 167 16.71 -6.00 -20.24
N ASN A 168 17.25 -4.93 -19.65
CA ASN A 168 18.70 -4.68 -19.60
C ASN A 168 19.42 -5.41 -18.45
N HIS A 169 18.68 -5.99 -17.50
CA HIS A 169 19.24 -6.65 -16.30
C HIS A 169 18.67 -8.05 -16.07
N ARG A 170 18.19 -8.73 -17.13
CA ARG A 170 17.93 -10.17 -17.06
C ARG A 170 19.25 -10.88 -16.73
N PRO A 171 19.30 -11.73 -15.69
CA PRO A 171 20.44 -12.61 -15.49
C PRO A 171 20.61 -13.47 -16.74
N THR A 172 21.79 -13.47 -17.34
CA THR A 172 22.15 -14.43 -18.38
C THR A 172 22.26 -15.81 -17.73
N THR A 173 21.35 -16.72 -18.07
CA THR A 173 21.65 -18.15 -18.09
C THR A 173 22.24 -18.51 -19.43
#